data_AF-A0A2C5YMY1-F1
#
_entry.id   AF-A0A2C5YMY1-F1
#
_cell.length_a   1.000
_cell.length_b   1.000
_cell.length_c   1.000
_cell.angle_alpha   90.00
_cell.angle_beta   90.00
_cell.angle_gamma   90.00
#
_symmetry.space_group_name_H-M   'P 1'
#
loop_
_entity.id
_entity.type
_entity.pdbx_description
1 polymer ?
#
loop_
_entity_poly.entity_id
_entity_poly.type
_entity_poly.pdbx_seq_one_letter_code
_entity_poly.pdbx_strand_id
1 'polypeptide(L)'
;MHALALTSLLLTSRILASPTPPPEKIEINDLAIRTTSSENGAAVNYVEFSLTGTHARNTKCRSPVYVKEPSISIRGSCAADQYFFVFWPSFEGNDYRLEVFDRLRDG
;
A
#
# COMPACT_ATOMS: atom_id res chain seq x y z
N MET A 1 -46.35 -31.26 -41.07
CA MET A 1 -44.97 -30.93 -41.51
C MET A 1 -44.86 -29.42 -41.50
N HIS A 2 -44.17 -28.70 -40.62
CA HIS A 2 -43.08 -29.00 -39.68
C HIS A 2 -43.18 -28.04 -38.49
N ALA A 3 -42.86 -28.51 -37.28
CA ALA A 3 -42.64 -27.67 -36.11
C ALA A 3 -41.19 -27.18 -36.12
N LEU A 4 -40.98 -25.87 -36.06
CA LEU A 4 -39.67 -25.26 -35.86
C LEU A 4 -39.49 -25.01 -34.36
N ALA A 5 -38.75 -25.89 -33.69
CA ALA A 5 -38.31 -25.67 -32.32
C ALA A 5 -37.02 -24.82 -32.34
N LEU A 6 -37.10 -23.59 -31.83
CA LEU A 6 -35.90 -22.79 -31.54
C LEU A 6 -35.29 -23.27 -30.23
N THR A 7 -34.13 -23.92 -30.31
CA THR A 7 -33.28 -24.23 -29.16
C THR A 7 -32.51 -22.97 -28.76
N SER A 8 -32.92 -22.34 -27.66
CA SER A 8 -32.18 -21.24 -27.04
C SER A 8 -30.90 -21.79 -26.40
N LEU A 9 -29.74 -21.45 -26.96
CA LEU A 9 -28.43 -21.80 -26.42
C LEU A 9 -28.06 -20.78 -25.34
N LEU A 10 -28.34 -21.09 -24.07
CA LEU A 10 -27.86 -20.30 -22.94
C LEU A 10 -26.34 -20.51 -22.78
N LEU A 11 -25.55 -19.60 -23.34
CA LEU A 11 -24.12 -19.49 -23.02
C LEU A 11 -23.98 -19.03 -21.55
N THR A 12 -23.61 -19.96 -20.68
CA THR A 12 -23.18 -19.64 -19.32
C THR A 12 -21.70 -19.28 -19.35
N SER A 13 -21.40 -17.99 -19.40
CA SER A 13 -20.04 -17.48 -19.25
C SER A 13 -19.56 -17.78 -17.84
N ARG A 14 -18.72 -18.81 -17.67
CA ARG A 14 -17.97 -19.00 -16.43
C ARG A 14 -16.91 -17.91 -16.38
N ILE A 15 -17.15 -16.86 -15.59
CA ILE A 15 -16.08 -15.99 -15.13
C ILE A 15 -15.16 -16.88 -14.31
N LEU A 16 -14.02 -17.29 -14.87
CA LEU A 16 -12.96 -17.88 -14.07
C LEU A 16 -12.57 -16.78 -13.07
N ALA A 17 -12.91 -16.98 -11.80
CA ALA A 17 -12.38 -16.16 -10.73
C ALA A 17 -10.85 -16.26 -10.83
N SER A 18 -10.19 -15.14 -11.12
CA SER A 18 -8.73 -15.08 -11.07
C SER A 18 -8.33 -15.47 -9.65
N PRO A 19 -7.44 -16.46 -9.47
CA PRO A 19 -6.99 -16.83 -8.14
C PRO A 19 -6.37 -15.59 -7.48
N THR A 20 -6.87 -15.24 -6.30
CA THR A 20 -6.27 -14.18 -5.49
C THR A 20 -4.82 -14.59 -5.21
N PRO A 21 -3.82 -13.73 -5.49
CA PRO A 21 -2.45 -14.05 -5.17
C PRO A 21 -2.32 -14.33 -3.67
N PRO A 22 -1.43 -15.26 -3.26
CA PRO A 22 -1.22 -15.55 -1.85
C PRO A 22 -0.77 -14.29 -1.11
N PRO A 23 -1.08 -14.16 0.20
CA PRO A 23 -0.61 -13.05 1.00
C PRO A 23 0.92 -12.94 0.96
N GLU A 24 1.40 -11.72 0.72
CA GLU A 24 2.83 -11.42 0.76
C GLU A 24 3.29 -11.18 2.21
N LYS A 25 4.43 -11.76 2.58
CA LYS A 25 5.11 -11.40 3.83
C LYS A 25 6.00 -10.17 3.58
N ILE A 26 5.71 -9.08 4.29
CA ILE A 26 6.54 -7.87 4.32
C ILE A 26 7.26 -7.79 5.66
N GLU A 27 8.58 -7.61 5.62
CA GLU A 27 9.40 -7.33 6.79
C GLU A 27 9.85 -5.87 6.76
N ILE A 28 9.68 -5.19 7.90
CA ILE A 28 10.05 -3.79 8.11
C ILE A 28 11.12 -3.75 9.18
N ASN A 29 12.26 -3.15 8.83
CA ASN A 29 13.42 -3.01 9.71
C ASN A 29 13.79 -1.54 9.87
N ASP A 30 14.40 -1.21 11.01
CA ASP A 30 15.01 0.11 11.27
C ASP A 30 14.07 1.31 11.04
N LEU A 31 12.81 1.21 11.46
CA LEU A 31 11.85 2.31 11.34
C LEU A 31 12.32 3.53 12.15
N ALA A 32 12.60 4.62 11.45
CA ALA A 32 12.99 5.90 11.99
C ALA A 32 11.95 6.96 11.63
N ILE A 33 11.41 7.62 12.66
CA ILE A 33 10.42 8.70 12.53
C ILE A 33 11.02 9.94 13.17
N ARG A 34 10.90 11.10 12.52
CA ARG A 34 11.21 12.39 13.15
C ARG A 34 9.97 13.25 13.18
N THR A 35 9.65 13.78 14.35
CA THR A 35 8.49 14.64 14.58
C THR A 35 8.90 16.00 15.13
N THR A 36 8.08 17.01 14.88
CA THR A 36 8.12 18.30 15.57
C THR A 36 6.84 18.40 16.40
N SER A 37 6.97 18.43 17.73
CA SER A 37 5.83 18.56 18.64
C SER A 37 5.44 20.03 18.82
N SER A 38 4.14 20.28 18.99
CA SER A 38 3.57 21.58 19.35
C SER A 38 2.37 21.39 20.26
N GLU A 39 1.84 22.47 20.83
CA GLU A 39 0.59 22.45 21.61
C GLU A 39 -0.62 21.95 20.80
N ASN A 40 -0.53 22.02 19.46
CA ASN A 40 -1.59 21.63 18.52
C ASN A 40 -1.37 20.23 17.91
N GLY A 41 -0.45 19.43 18.46
CA GLY A 41 -0.12 18.07 17.99
C GLY A 41 1.27 17.95 17.37
N ALA A 42 1.59 16.74 16.88
CA ALA A 42 2.87 16.41 16.27
C ALA A 42 2.80 16.45 14.73
N ALA A 43 3.72 17.21 14.12
CA ALA A 43 3.96 17.15 12.68
C ALA A 43 5.06 16.11 12.42
N VAL A 44 4.80 15.15 11.51
CA VAL A 44 5.82 14.20 11.10
C VAL A 44 6.66 14.86 10.00
N ASN A 45 7.96 14.92 10.23
CA ASN A 45 8.91 15.58 9.33
C ASN A 45 9.60 14.58 8.39
N TYR A 46 9.72 13.33 8.85
CA TYR A 46 10.54 12.33 8.23
C TYR A 46 10.09 10.93 8.63
N VAL A 47 10.01 10.05 7.64
CA VAL A 47 9.85 8.60 7.84
C VAL A 47 10.86 7.89 6.95
N GLU A 48 11.63 6.99 7.54
CA GLU A 48 12.57 6.10 6.86
C GLU A 48 12.49 4.70 7.47
N PHE A 49 12.63 3.68 6.64
CA PHE A 49 12.77 2.29 7.07
C PHE A 49 13.39 1.45 5.93
N SER A 50 13.77 0.22 6.26
CA SER A 50 14.19 -0.79 5.27
C SER A 50 13.11 -1.85 5.12
N LEU A 51 12.79 -2.20 3.88
CA LEU A 51 11.75 -3.18 3.53
C LEU A 51 12.34 -4.42 2.85
N THR A 52 11.88 -5.59 3.28
CA THR A 52 12.07 -6.85 2.54
C THR A 52 10.70 -7.43 2.19
N GLY A 53 10.50 -7.77 0.93
CA GLY A 53 9.31 -8.39 0.38
C GLY A 53 9.68 -9.31 -0.79
N THR A 54 8.70 -9.65 -1.62
CA THR A 54 8.86 -10.50 -2.80
C THR A 54 9.78 -9.87 -3.84
N HIS A 55 9.62 -8.55 -4.07
CA HIS A 55 10.32 -7.80 -5.11
C HIS A 55 11.40 -6.85 -4.57
N ALA A 56 11.71 -6.92 -3.27
CA ALA A 56 12.66 -6.02 -2.61
C ALA A 56 13.42 -6.76 -1.50
N ARG A 57 14.71 -6.51 -1.38
CA ARG A 57 15.55 -7.04 -0.29
C ARG A 57 16.26 -5.90 0.41
N ASN A 58 15.96 -5.69 1.68
CA ASN A 58 16.54 -4.64 2.51
C ASN A 58 16.57 -3.26 1.80
N THR A 59 15.47 -2.93 1.12
CA THR A 59 15.36 -1.74 0.27
C THR A 59 14.93 -0.56 1.10
N LYS A 60 15.65 0.55 0.96
CA LYS A 60 15.39 1.77 1.72
C LYS A 60 14.12 2.47 1.22
N CYS A 61 13.22 2.79 2.14
CA CYS A 61 11.99 3.54 1.91
C CYS A 61 12.06 4.86 2.64
N ARG A 62 11.65 5.95 1.97
CA ARG A 62 11.69 7.30 2.55
C ARG A 62 10.54 8.17 2.05
N SER A 63 10.08 9.08 2.91
CA SER A 63 9.14 10.12 2.53
C SER A 63 9.87 11.32 1.93
N PRO A 64 9.50 11.83 0.74
CA PRO A 64 10.13 13.01 0.15
C PRO A 64 9.67 14.34 0.77
N VAL A 65 8.70 14.34 1.70
CA VAL A 65 8.04 15.57 2.16
C VAL A 65 8.23 15.81 3.66
N TYR A 66 8.65 17.02 3.99
CA TYR A 66 8.52 17.62 5.31
C TYR A 66 7.12 18.25 5.41
N VAL A 67 6.23 17.68 6.23
CA VAL A 67 4.89 18.26 6.41
C VAL A 67 4.93 19.18 7.62
N LYS A 68 4.57 20.46 7.43
CA LYS A 68 4.53 21.48 8.49
C LYS A 68 3.23 21.44 9.31
N GLU A 69 2.19 20.81 8.80
CA GLU A 69 0.87 20.75 9.41
C GLU A 69 0.69 19.44 10.20
N PRO A 70 0.19 19.49 11.46
CA PRO A 70 -0.15 18.30 12.23
C PRO A 70 -1.24 17.48 11.52
N SER A 71 -1.15 16.15 11.59
CA SER A 71 -2.21 15.20 11.20
C SER A 71 -2.46 14.92 9.71
N ILE A 72 -1.55 15.26 8.80
CA ILE A 72 -1.63 14.79 7.41
C ILE A 72 -0.82 13.50 7.25
N SER A 73 -1.34 12.55 6.48
CA SER A 73 -0.58 11.34 6.12
C SER A 73 0.60 11.65 5.23
N ILE A 74 1.70 10.94 5.47
CA ILE A 74 2.93 11.09 4.70
C ILE A 74 3.07 9.93 3.75
N ARG A 75 3.26 10.25 2.48
CA ARG A 75 3.54 9.25 1.46
C ARG A 75 5.04 9.16 1.21
N GLY A 76 5.51 7.98 0.83
CA GLY A 76 6.87 7.78 0.37
C GLY A 76 6.99 6.58 -0.55
N SER A 77 8.18 6.40 -1.11
CA SER A 77 8.52 5.27 -1.97
C SER A 77 9.79 4.59 -1.51
N CYS A 78 9.95 3.34 -1.93
CA CYS A 78 11.17 2.57 -1.74
C CYS A 78 12.07 2.68 -2.98
N ALA A 79 13.39 2.51 -2.81
CA ALA A 79 14.39 2.57 -3.87
C ALA A 79 14.23 1.42 -4.88
N ALA A 80 13.18 1.50 -5.72
CA ALA A 80 12.82 0.67 -6.86
C ALA A 80 11.43 1.06 -7.43
N ASP A 81 10.70 2.01 -6.81
CA ASP A 81 9.34 2.47 -7.15
C ASP A 81 8.25 1.37 -7.24
N GLN A 82 8.62 0.12 -6.92
CA GLN A 82 7.75 -1.04 -6.87
C GLN A 82 6.89 -1.03 -5.61
N TYR A 83 7.46 -0.60 -4.48
CA TYR A 83 6.73 -0.41 -3.22
C TYR A 83 6.58 1.07 -2.90
N PHE A 84 5.40 1.42 -2.38
CA PHE A 84 5.13 2.73 -1.79
C PHE A 84 4.45 2.56 -0.43
N PHE A 85 4.49 3.61 0.38
CA PHE A 85 3.89 3.57 1.71
C PHE A 85 3.11 4.83 2.03
N VAL A 86 2.18 4.69 2.97
CA VAL A 86 1.48 5.80 3.61
C VAL A 86 1.64 5.66 5.12
N PHE A 87 2.11 6.72 5.77
CA PHE A 87 2.31 6.81 7.20
C PHE A 87 1.28 7.76 7.79
N TRP A 88 0.50 7.27 8.75
CA TRP A 88 -0.58 7.99 9.40
C TRP A 88 -0.21 8.25 10.87
N PRO A 89 0.16 9.49 11.24
CA PRO A 89 0.22 9.86 12.64
C PRO A 89 -1.20 10.05 13.21
N SER A 90 -1.43 9.62 14.45
CA SER A 90 -2.62 10.04 15.18
C SER A 90 -2.57 11.54 15.45
N PHE A 91 -3.75 12.14 15.64
CA PHE A 91 -3.85 13.57 15.97
C PHE A 91 -3.05 13.93 17.24
N GLU A 92 -3.03 13.00 18.21
CA GLU A 92 -2.29 13.12 19.46
C GLU A 92 -0.78 12.80 19.32
N GLY A 93 -0.35 12.28 18.17
CA GLY A 93 1.06 12.05 17.85
C GLY A 93 1.70 10.83 18.54
N ASN A 94 0.91 9.96 19.17
CA ASN A 94 1.40 8.82 19.94
C ASN A 94 1.16 7.47 19.28
N ASP A 95 0.24 7.40 18.32
CA ASP A 95 -0.07 6.20 17.56
C ASP A 95 0.26 6.41 16.09
N TYR A 96 0.79 5.37 15.46
CA TYR A 96 1.24 5.42 14.08
C TYR A 96 0.75 4.20 13.31
N ARG A 97 0.23 4.42 12.10
CA ARG A 97 -0.09 3.35 11.15
C ARG A 97 0.77 3.49 9.91
N LEU A 98 1.52 2.43 9.59
CA LEU A 98 2.27 2.32 8.35
C LEU A 98 1.55 1.33 7.42
N GLU A 99 1.11 1.84 6.28
CA GLU A 99 0.53 1.04 5.19
C GLU A 99 1.57 0.91 4.09
N VAL A 100 1.81 -0.31 3.63
CA VAL A 100 2.75 -0.62 2.56
C VAL A 100 1.98 -1.25 1.41
N PHE A 101 2.31 -0.83 0.19
CA PHE A 101 1.65 -1.27 -1.03
C PHE A 101 2.70 -1.74 -2.03
N ASP A 102 2.51 -2.95 -2.58
CA ASP A 102 3.24 -3.43 -3.75
C ASP A 102 2.45 -3.08 -5.01
N ARG A 103 3.07 -2.36 -5.94
CA ARG A 103 2.48 -2.08 -7.26
C ARG A 103 2.64 -3.31 -8.12
N LEU A 104 1.75 -4.30 -7.97
CA LEU A 104 1.70 -5.46 -8.86
C LEU A 104 1.75 -4.98 -10.31
N ARG A 105 2.82 -5.34 -11.03
CA ARG A 105 2.85 -5.14 -12.47
C ARG A 105 1.98 -6.24 -13.06
N ASP A 106 0.87 -5.86 -13.69
CA ASP A 106 0.12 -6.80 -14.52
C ASP A 106 1.10 -7.35 -15.58
N GLY A 107 1.34 -8.66 -15.53
CA GLY A 107 2.17 -9.39 -16.49
C GLY A 107 1.37 -9.82 -17.70
#